data_AF-A0A671QXR5-F1
#
_entry.id   AF-A0A671QXR5-F1
#
_cell.length_a   1.000
_cell.length_b   1.000
_cell.length_c   1.000
_cell.angle_alpha   90.00
_cell.angle_beta   90.00
_cell.angle_gamma   90.00
#
_symmetry.space_group_name_H-M   'P 1'
#
loop_
_entity.id
_entity.type
_entity.pdbx_description
1 polymer ?
#
loop_
_entity_poly.entity_id
_entity_poly.type
_entity_poly.pdbx_seq_one_letter_code
_entity_poly.pdbx_strand_id
1 'polypeptide(L)'
;MSKVAVKKLHWRSKVQETFVPLVGSSGELGIGIGGGADYGEFPFITAAAGGGITVGDIILEIGGTPILGLTLGDVRGLLNSCPHPIRIKTVSPGSTLCKDLRLYLSKCFTPGSIDSQLQQVIRENLYLRAVPCEYPKKYCSDVAL
;
A
#
# COMPACT_ATOMS: atom_id res chain seq x y z
N MET A 1 -33.44 13.30 -21.67
CA MET A 1 -32.19 12.51 -21.69
C MET A 1 -31.74 12.24 -20.27
N SER A 2 -31.84 11.00 -19.81
CA SER A 2 -31.52 10.60 -18.44
C SER A 2 -30.01 10.62 -18.24
N LYS A 3 -29.52 11.51 -17.38
CA LYS A 3 -28.10 11.57 -16.98
C LYS A 3 -27.81 10.27 -16.23
N VAL A 4 -27.18 9.30 -16.89
CA VAL A 4 -26.76 8.05 -16.24
C VAL A 4 -25.73 8.44 -15.18
N ALA A 5 -26.16 8.48 -13.92
CA ALA A 5 -25.27 8.65 -12.79
C ALA A 5 -24.34 7.45 -12.78
N VAL A 6 -23.11 7.63 -13.25
CA VAL A 6 -22.06 6.63 -13.15
C VAL A 6 -21.88 6.40 -11.65
N LYS A 7 -22.42 5.29 -11.13
CA LYS A 7 -22.18 4.84 -9.75
C LYS A 7 -20.67 4.78 -9.60
N LYS A 8 -20.10 5.71 -8.83
CA LYS A 8 -18.67 5.70 -8.54
C LYS A 8 -18.37 4.40 -7.80
N LEU A 9 -17.78 3.44 -8.51
CA LEU A 9 -17.30 2.18 -7.94
C LEU A 9 -16.30 2.49 -6.82
N HIS A 10 -16.41 1.71 -5.74
CA HIS A 10 -15.49 1.78 -4.60
C HIS A 10 -14.05 1.54 -5.06
N TRP A 11 -13.07 2.15 -4.39
CA TRP A 11 -11.66 2.02 -4.80
C TRP A 11 -11.20 0.56 -4.79
N ARG A 12 -11.80 -0.30 -3.96
CA ARG A 12 -11.49 -1.74 -3.89
C ARG A 12 -11.68 -2.45 -5.22
N SER A 13 -12.66 -2.04 -6.02
CA SER A 13 -12.93 -2.60 -7.35
C SER A 13 -11.94 -2.13 -8.42
N LYS A 14 -11.07 -1.16 -8.09
CA LYS A 14 -10.07 -0.59 -9.00
C LYS A 14 -8.66 -1.06 -8.68
N VAL A 15 -8.50 -1.90 -7.65
CA VAL A 15 -7.20 -2.44 -7.25
C VAL A 15 -6.62 -3.26 -8.40
N GLN A 16 -5.41 -2.91 -8.79
CA GLN A 16 -4.60 -3.66 -9.75
C GLN A 16 -3.58 -4.48 -8.99
N GLU A 17 -3.37 -5.71 -9.43
CA GLU A 17 -2.30 -6.57 -8.93
C GLU A 17 -1.27 -6.75 -10.04
N THR A 18 -0.01 -6.45 -9.70
CA THR A 18 1.10 -6.48 -10.65
C THR A 18 2.26 -7.25 -10.06
N PHE A 19 3.01 -7.94 -10.93
CA PHE A 19 4.22 -8.67 -10.58
C PHE A 19 5.44 -7.92 -11.08
N VAL A 20 6.30 -7.54 -10.15
CA VAL A 20 7.50 -6.75 -10.43
C VAL A 20 8.70 -7.70 -10.52
N PRO A 21 9.27 -7.89 -11.72
CA PRO A 21 10.49 -8.68 -11.86
C PRO A 21 11.69 -7.90 -11.30
N LEU A 22 12.74 -8.63 -10.93
CA LEU A 22 14.04 -8.02 -10.68
C LEU A 22 14.58 -7.51 -12.03
N VAL A 23 14.99 -6.25 -12.11
CA VAL A 23 15.53 -5.67 -13.35
C VAL A 23 17.05 -5.62 -13.27
N GLY A 24 17.71 -6.24 -14.25
CA GLY A 24 19.17 -6.20 -14.41
C GLY A 24 19.96 -7.04 -13.40
N SER A 25 21.27 -7.15 -13.64
CA SER A 25 22.21 -7.87 -12.76
C SER A 25 22.55 -7.11 -11.47
N SER A 26 22.11 -5.85 -11.34
CA SER A 26 22.37 -4.95 -10.20
C SER A 26 21.35 -5.07 -9.06
N GLY A 27 20.22 -5.77 -9.29
CA GLY A 27 19.16 -5.91 -8.29
C GLY A 27 18.31 -4.65 -8.09
N GLU A 28 18.38 -3.69 -9.02
CA GLU A 28 17.54 -2.50 -8.96
C GLU A 28 16.09 -2.86 -9.30
N LEU A 29 15.16 -2.52 -8.41
CA LEU A 29 13.77 -2.48 -8.78
C LEU A 29 13.56 -1.24 -9.63
N GLY A 30 13.03 -1.42 -10.83
CA GLY A 30 12.58 -0.32 -11.70
C GLY A 30 11.40 0.47 -11.13
N ILE A 31 11.25 0.57 -9.82
CA ILE A 31 10.13 1.21 -9.13
C ILE A 31 10.66 2.17 -8.08
N GLY A 32 10.22 3.42 -8.18
CA GLY A 32 10.37 4.41 -7.13
C GLY A 32 9.16 4.41 -6.20
N ILE A 33 9.41 4.54 -4.90
CA ILE A 33 8.36 4.72 -3.87
C ILE A 33 8.60 6.03 -3.13
N GLY A 34 7.53 6.78 -2.90
CA GLY A 34 7.45 7.97 -2.06
C GLY A 34 6.25 7.94 -1.11
N GLY A 35 6.07 9.03 -0.35
CA GLY A 35 5.08 9.09 0.72
C GLY A 35 5.51 8.26 1.93
N GLY A 36 4.54 7.76 2.71
CA GLY A 36 4.79 7.00 3.93
C GLY A 36 4.17 7.68 5.15
N ALA A 37 3.91 6.87 6.19
CA ALA A 37 3.27 7.36 7.41
C ALA A 37 4.04 8.51 8.10
N ASP A 38 5.36 8.49 8.00
CA ASP A 38 6.29 9.53 8.45
C ASP A 38 6.07 10.88 7.73
N TYR A 39 5.55 10.86 6.51
CA TYR A 39 5.17 12.04 5.74
C TYR A 39 3.68 12.40 5.91
N GLY A 40 2.90 11.57 6.61
CA GLY A 40 1.44 11.73 6.66
C GLY A 40 0.75 11.41 5.33
N GLU A 41 1.40 10.61 4.48
CA GLU A 41 0.90 10.23 3.16
C GLU A 41 0.85 8.70 3.02
N PHE A 42 -0.02 8.22 2.16
CA PHE A 42 0.04 6.82 1.73
C PHE A 42 1.29 6.57 0.88
N PRO A 43 1.90 5.38 0.97
CA PRO A 43 2.95 5.00 0.04
C PRO A 43 2.43 5.03 -1.40
N PHE A 44 3.16 5.67 -2.31
CA PHE A 44 2.77 5.78 -3.71
C PHE A 44 3.96 5.62 -4.65
N ILE A 45 3.66 5.28 -5.90
CA ILE A 45 4.67 5.06 -6.94
C ILE A 45 5.19 6.39 -7.46
N THR A 46 6.50 6.60 -7.44
CA THR A 46 7.17 7.80 -7.97
C THR A 46 7.87 7.55 -9.30
N ALA A 47 8.25 6.30 -9.59
CA ALA A 47 8.82 5.88 -10.86
C ALA A 47 8.39 4.45 -11.19
N ALA A 48 8.19 4.15 -12.47
CA ALA A 48 7.89 2.82 -12.96
C ALA A 48 8.59 2.61 -14.31
N ALA A 49 9.71 1.91 -14.29
CA ALA A 49 10.53 1.54 -15.46
C ALA A 49 10.09 0.21 -16.08
N GLY A 50 9.16 -0.51 -15.45
CA GLY A 50 8.53 -1.74 -15.97
C GLY A 50 7.04 -1.56 -16.22
N GLY A 51 6.50 -2.33 -17.16
CA GLY A 51 5.06 -2.33 -17.44
C GLY A 51 4.23 -2.85 -16.26
N GLY A 52 3.04 -2.27 -16.06
CA GLY A 52 2.02 -2.78 -15.11
C GLY A 52 1.85 -1.98 -13.83
N ILE A 53 2.64 -0.93 -13.58
CA ILE A 53 2.45 -0.03 -12.43
C ILE A 53 2.42 1.41 -12.92
N THR A 54 1.48 2.21 -12.42
CA THR A 54 1.34 3.62 -12.81
C THR A 54 1.97 4.53 -11.78
N VAL A 55 2.75 5.51 -12.25
CA VAL A 55 3.24 6.59 -11.38
C VAL A 55 2.05 7.33 -10.77
N GLY A 56 2.10 7.49 -9.46
CA GLY A 56 1.07 8.13 -8.66
C GLY A 56 0.04 7.18 -8.05
N ASP A 57 0.03 5.89 -8.41
CA ASP A 57 -0.83 4.91 -7.76
C ASP A 57 -0.41 4.72 -6.29
N ILE A 58 -1.41 4.53 -5.43
CA ILE A 58 -1.24 4.20 -4.02
C ILE A 58 -0.94 2.71 -3.90
N ILE A 59 0.05 2.35 -3.10
CA ILE A 59 0.48 0.98 -2.88
C ILE A 59 -0.22 0.45 -1.62
N LEU A 60 -1.00 -0.61 -1.79
CA LEU A 60 -1.79 -1.23 -0.71
C LEU A 60 -1.03 -2.37 -0.03
N GLU A 61 -0.43 -3.25 -0.84
CA GLU A 61 0.27 -4.44 -0.37
C GLU A 61 1.54 -4.69 -1.21
N ILE A 62 2.58 -5.21 -0.56
CA ILE A 62 3.82 -5.69 -1.18
C ILE A 62 4.09 -7.10 -0.64
N GLY A 63 4.30 -8.08 -1.53
CA GLY A 63 4.57 -9.46 -1.14
C GLY A 63 3.44 -10.11 -0.33
N GLY A 64 2.21 -9.59 -0.42
CA GLY A 64 1.08 -10.02 0.41
C GLY A 64 1.02 -9.37 1.80
N THR A 65 1.95 -8.48 2.14
CA THR A 65 1.93 -7.71 3.39
C THR A 65 1.25 -6.36 3.16
N PRO A 66 0.24 -5.97 3.96
CA PRO A 66 -0.35 -4.64 3.89
C PRO A 66 0.63 -3.58 4.41
N ILE A 67 0.90 -2.57 3.59
CA ILE A 67 1.93 -1.57 3.88
C ILE A 67 1.39 -0.19 4.27
N LEU A 68 0.08 -0.03 4.32
CA LEU A 68 -0.54 1.24 4.67
C LEU A 68 -0.33 1.52 6.16
N GLY A 69 0.12 2.74 6.48
CA GLY A 69 0.54 3.08 7.84
C GLY A 69 2.00 2.73 8.15
N LEU A 70 2.76 2.16 7.20
CA LEU A 70 4.20 1.97 7.33
C LEU A 70 4.97 3.24 6.92
N THR A 71 6.15 3.44 7.52
CA THR A 71 7.10 4.49 7.12
C THR A 71 7.70 4.19 5.75
N LEU A 72 8.19 5.21 5.04
CA LEU A 72 8.87 5.04 3.76
C LEU A 72 10.05 4.07 3.84
N GLY A 73 10.86 4.18 4.90
CA GLY A 73 12.04 3.34 5.10
C GLY A 73 11.69 1.86 5.20
N ASP A 74 10.61 1.55 5.91
CA ASP A 74 10.15 0.18 6.06
C ASP A 74 9.50 -0.39 4.80
N VAL A 75 8.77 0.44 4.04
CA VAL A 75 8.22 0.03 2.73
C VAL A 75 9.36 -0.33 1.77
N ARG A 76 10.43 0.46 1.76
CA ARG A 76 11.66 0.18 0.98
C ARG A 76 12.37 -1.08 1.48
N GLY A 77 12.48 -1.25 2.80
CA GLY A 77 13.05 -2.45 3.41
C GLY A 77 12.28 -3.72 3.01
N LEU A 78 10.95 -3.66 3.05
CA LEU A 78 10.09 -4.77 2.64
C LEU A 78 10.29 -5.10 1.16
N LEU A 79 10.29 -4.09 0.28
CA LEU A 79 10.50 -4.25 -1.15
C LEU A 79 11.82 -4.97 -1.48
N ASN A 80 12.91 -4.61 -0.78
CA ASN A 80 14.22 -5.26 -0.96
C ASN A 80 14.30 -6.67 -0.36
N SER A 81 13.43 -7.00 0.58
CA SER A 81 13.40 -8.31 1.24
C SER A 81 12.50 -9.34 0.56
N CYS A 82 11.59 -8.91 -0.32
CA CYS A 82 10.64 -9.80 -0.96
C CYS A 82 11.31 -10.68 -2.05
N PRO A 83 10.93 -11.96 -2.16
CA PRO A 83 11.35 -12.79 -3.28
C PRO A 83 10.73 -12.28 -4.59
N HIS A 84 11.48 -12.42 -5.68
CA HIS A 84 11.05 -11.97 -7.01
C HIS A 84 10.36 -13.11 -7.79
N PRO A 85 9.35 -12.81 -8.63
CA PRO A 85 8.77 -11.49 -8.85
C PRO A 85 7.89 -11.03 -7.68
N ILE A 86 8.01 -9.75 -7.29
CA ILE A 86 7.29 -9.20 -6.15
C ILE A 86 5.86 -8.89 -6.55
N ARG A 87 4.89 -9.45 -5.83
CA ARG A 87 3.47 -9.12 -5.99
C ARG A 87 3.14 -7.80 -5.31
N ILE A 88 2.69 -6.81 -6.06
CA ILE A 88 2.30 -5.50 -5.55
C ILE A 88 0.84 -5.23 -5.91
N LYS A 89 0.04 -4.83 -4.92
CA LYS A 89 -1.31 -4.32 -5.16
C LYS A 89 -1.31 -2.80 -5.10
N THR A 90 -1.82 -2.18 -6.16
CA THR A 90 -1.91 -0.73 -6.28
C THR A 90 -3.32 -0.29 -6.62
N VAL A 91 -3.62 0.98 -6.38
CA VAL A 91 -4.88 1.60 -6.80
C VAL A 91 -4.66 3.06 -7.13
N SER A 92 -5.25 3.51 -8.23
CA SER A 92 -5.17 4.91 -8.59
C SER A 92 -5.91 5.78 -7.58
N PRO A 93 -5.31 6.89 -7.14
CA PRO A 93 -5.90 7.77 -6.13
C PRO A 93 -7.24 8.32 -6.62
N GLY A 94 -8.19 8.45 -5.69
CA GLY A 94 -9.53 8.96 -5.96
C GLY A 94 -10.07 9.81 -4.81
N SER A 95 -11.36 10.15 -4.89
CA SER A 95 -12.01 11.01 -3.88
C SER A 95 -12.09 10.38 -2.49
N THR A 96 -12.25 9.05 -2.43
CA THR A 96 -12.35 8.33 -1.15
C THR A 96 -10.97 8.03 -0.60
N LEU A 97 -10.15 7.35 -1.39
CA LEU A 97 -8.76 7.00 -1.08
C LEU A 97 -7.81 7.92 -1.85
N CYS A 98 -7.43 9.02 -1.23
CA CYS A 98 -6.43 9.98 -1.73
C CYS A 98 -5.06 9.69 -1.13
N LYS A 99 -4.00 10.37 -1.60
CA LYS A 99 -2.64 10.20 -1.05
C LYS A 99 -2.46 10.73 0.38
N ASP A 100 -3.32 11.64 0.82
CA ASP A 100 -3.27 12.18 2.19
C ASP A 100 -3.80 11.15 3.20
N LEU A 101 -2.89 10.59 4.01
CA LEU A 101 -3.20 9.59 5.03
C LEU A 101 -3.98 10.20 6.19
N ARG A 102 -3.62 11.42 6.60
CA ARG A 102 -4.24 12.12 7.73
C ARG A 102 -5.70 12.42 7.43
N LEU A 103 -5.97 12.91 6.21
CA LEU A 103 -7.31 13.16 5.71
C LEU A 103 -8.13 11.86 5.61
N TYR A 104 -7.53 10.75 5.19
CA TYR A 104 -8.25 9.47 5.15
C TYR A 104 -8.61 8.97 6.56
N LEU A 105 -7.70 9.08 7.52
CA LEU A 105 -7.91 8.66 8.91
C LEU A 105 -8.89 9.54 9.70
N SER A 106 -9.09 10.80 9.29
CA SER A 106 -10.07 11.70 9.90
C SER A 106 -11.50 11.47 9.43
N LYS A 107 -11.72 10.70 8.35
CA LYS A 107 -13.06 10.39 7.83
C LYS A 107 -13.76 9.38 8.73
N CYS A 108 -15.06 9.57 8.95
CA CYS A 108 -15.91 8.57 9.58
C CYS A 108 -16.52 7.67 8.50
N PHE A 109 -16.21 6.37 8.56
CA PHE A 109 -16.83 5.36 7.71
C PHE A 109 -17.80 4.49 8.50
N THR A 110 -18.78 3.91 7.82
CA THR A 110 -19.71 2.96 8.43
C THR A 110 -18.91 1.79 9.06
N PRO A 111 -19.19 1.40 10.32
CA PRO A 111 -18.57 0.24 10.94
C PRO A 111 -18.75 -1.02 10.07
N GLY A 112 -17.70 -1.81 9.91
CA GLY A 112 -17.68 -3.00 9.06
C GLY A 112 -17.51 -2.74 7.56
N SER A 113 -17.55 -1.48 7.11
CA SER A 113 -17.18 -1.15 5.72
C SER A 113 -15.71 -1.45 5.43
N ILE A 114 -15.38 -1.60 4.15
CA ILE A 114 -13.99 -1.83 3.72
C ILE A 114 -13.06 -0.70 4.17
N ASP A 115 -13.56 0.54 4.16
CA ASP A 115 -12.77 1.70 4.58
C ASP A 115 -12.53 1.73 6.09
N SER A 116 -13.51 1.37 6.93
CA SER A 116 -13.30 1.30 8.38
C SER A 116 -12.35 0.16 8.77
N GLN A 117 -12.42 -0.98 8.08
CA GLN A 117 -11.43 -2.06 8.23
C GLN A 117 -10.02 -1.59 7.80
N LEU A 118 -9.91 -0.85 6.69
CA LEU A 118 -8.63 -0.30 6.25
C LEU A 118 -8.04 0.69 7.27
N GLN A 119 -8.88 1.59 7.81
CA GLN A 119 -8.46 2.51 8.88
C GLN A 119 -7.96 1.77 10.11
N GLN A 120 -8.57 0.64 10.47
CA GLN A 120 -8.11 -0.19 11.57
C GLN A 120 -6.72 -0.77 11.30
N VAL A 121 -6.50 -1.38 10.13
CA VAL A 121 -5.18 -1.90 9.73
C VAL A 121 -4.11 -0.80 9.76
N ILE A 122 -4.42 0.38 9.24
CA ILE A 122 -3.50 1.53 9.27
C ILE A 122 -3.16 1.91 10.71
N ARG A 123 -4.17 2.00 11.60
CA ARG A 123 -3.96 2.35 13.01
C ARG A 123 -3.12 1.31 13.74
N GLU A 124 -3.33 0.02 13.48
CA GLU A 124 -2.54 -1.07 14.04
C GLU A 124 -1.07 -0.97 13.58
N ASN A 125 -0.83 -0.77 12.28
CA ASN A 125 0.50 -0.59 11.72
C ASN A 125 1.24 0.63 12.31
N LEU A 126 0.53 1.75 12.49
CA LEU A 126 1.07 2.95 13.15
C LEU A 126 1.41 2.66 14.62
N TYR A 127 0.54 1.94 15.34
CA TYR A 127 0.71 1.65 16.76
C TYR A 127 1.92 0.74 17.01
N LEU A 128 2.10 -0.32 16.21
CA LEU A 128 3.22 -1.26 16.32
C LEU A 128 4.60 -0.61 16.13
N ARG A 129 4.66 0.63 15.61
CA ARG A 129 5.90 1.39 15.43
C ARG A 129 6.02 2.62 16.31
N ALA A 130 4.90 3.18 16.75
CA ALA A 130 4.89 4.29 17.70
C ALA A 130 5.09 3.82 19.15
N VAL A 131 4.73 2.56 19.44
CA VAL A 131 4.95 1.93 20.75
C VAL A 131 5.96 0.80 20.55
N PRO A 132 7.10 0.79 21.28
CA PRO A 132 7.97 -0.37 21.30
C PRO A 132 7.18 -1.53 21.91
N CYS A 133 6.60 -2.38 21.07
CA CYS A 133 5.98 -3.61 21.55
C CYS A 133 7.11 -4.61 21.86
N GLU A 134 7.30 -4.92 23.14
CA GLU A 134 8.20 -5.97 23.64
C GLU A 134 7.73 -7.40 23.28
N TYR A 135 7.28 -7.63 22.04
CA TYR A 135 6.92 -8.98 21.58
C TYR A 135 7.70 -9.34 20.31
N PRO A 136 8.42 -10.48 20.33
CA PRO A 136 9.28 -10.88 19.21
C PRO A 136 8.43 -11.11 17.96
N LYS A 137 8.88 -10.49 16.86
CA LYS A 137 8.35 -10.63 15.49
C LYS A 137 8.21 -12.12 15.11
N LYS A 138 7.02 -12.70 15.33
CA LYS A 138 6.59 -14.00 14.79
C LYS A 138 6.06 -13.93 13.35
N TYR A 139 6.47 -12.94 12.57
CA TYR A 139 6.24 -12.88 11.12
C TYR A 139 7.52 -13.15 10.33
N CYS A 140 8.32 -14.10 10.81
CA CYS A 140 9.52 -14.57 10.12
C CYS A 140 9.66 -16.09 10.23
N SER A 141 8.58 -16.83 9.99
CA SER A 141 8.63 -18.29 9.77
C SER A 141 7.22 -18.82 9.57
N ASP A 142 6.63 -18.66 8.39
CA ASP A 142 5.54 -19.55 7.89
C ASP A 142 5.25 -19.30 6.39
N VAL A 143 6.30 -19.11 5.60
CA VAL A 143 6.29 -19.43 4.15
C VAL A 143 7.58 -20.17 3.84
N ALA A 144 7.68 -21.37 4.39
CA ALA A 144 8.59 -22.40 3.95
C ALA A 144 7.97 -23.75 4.33
N LEU A 145 6.99 -24.18 3.51
CA LEU A 145 6.68 -25.56 3.18
C LEU A 145 5.69 -25.57 2.01
#